data_AF-A0A382BV86-F1
#
_entry.id   AF-A0A382BV86-F1
#
_cell.length_a   1.000
_cell.length_b   1.000
_cell.length_c   1.000
_cell.angle_alpha   90.00
_cell.angle_beta   90.00
_cell.angle_gamma   90.00
#
_symmetry.space_group_name_H-M   'P 1'
#
loop_
_entity.id
_entity.type
_entity.pdbx_description
1 polymer ?
#
loop_
_entity_poly.entity_id
_entity_poly.type
_entity_poly.pdbx_seq_one_letter_code
_entity_poly.pdbx_strand_id
1 'polypeptide(L)'
;VGSLNYRRVMSQQPTDSGVLSPDAESFQRFHTEVLPGRIAAGTGALAHDYLSDKGALAVRTPAGSWTYVPVDGSVRLVEGENSADVVVSVGLEAWLGLASDLDTAPGLLYTDRATVPFGDPLRFMGWEPGLRALFHGLPIFDPEDADLRDVDGSPLDPTRTFPFAQLKATAADAANFLRTAGYLCVSGVFGTDEVDVMLDDAEILADEARPGDMTSWWGRDG
;
A
#
# COMPACT_ATOMS: atom_id res chain seq x y z
N VAL A 1 16.60 26.18 -2.39
CA VAL A 1 16.25 24.75 -2.56
C VAL A 1 14.95 24.55 -1.80
N GLY A 2 13.85 24.43 -2.54
CA GLY A 2 12.49 24.67 -2.03
C GLY A 2 11.97 23.50 -1.22
N SER A 3 11.68 23.73 0.05
CA SER A 3 10.96 22.79 0.91
C SER A 3 9.51 22.70 0.41
N LEU A 4 9.16 21.58 -0.24
CA LEU A 4 7.77 21.28 -0.58
C LEU A 4 7.01 21.04 0.72
N ASN A 5 6.08 21.93 1.03
CA ASN A 5 5.19 21.81 2.18
C ASN A 5 4.26 20.59 2.00
N TYR A 6 4.69 19.41 2.46
CA TYR A 6 3.94 18.14 2.46
C TYR A 6 2.52 18.27 3.05
N ARG A 7 2.32 19.15 4.03
CA ARG A 7 1.00 19.44 4.63
C ARG A 7 -0.03 19.98 3.63
N ARG A 8 0.39 20.59 2.52
CA ARG A 8 -0.54 21.16 1.53
C ARG A 8 -1.10 20.08 0.59
N VAL A 9 -0.31 19.04 0.29
CA VAL A 9 -0.70 17.95 -0.63
C VAL A 9 -1.76 17.05 0.00
N MET A 10 -1.65 16.72 1.29
CA MET A 10 -2.62 15.84 1.97
C MET A 10 -3.98 16.49 2.26
N SER A 11 -4.07 17.83 2.25
CA SER A 11 -5.29 18.55 2.65
C SER A 11 -6.35 18.73 1.55
N GLN A 12 -6.08 18.27 0.31
CA GLN A 12 -6.93 18.57 -0.85
C GLN A 12 -7.35 17.38 -1.72
N GLN A 13 -7.07 16.13 -1.34
CA GLN A 13 -7.61 15.00 -2.10
C GLN A 13 -8.99 14.61 -1.55
N PRO A 14 -10.09 14.92 -2.25
CA PRO A 14 -11.36 14.29 -1.94
C PRO A 14 -11.16 12.77 -2.09
N THR A 15 -11.62 12.01 -1.11
CA THR A 15 -11.72 10.56 -1.20
C THR A 15 -12.70 10.24 -2.33
N ASP A 16 -12.16 10.02 -3.55
CA ASP A 16 -12.89 9.70 -4.78
C ASP A 16 -13.62 8.34 -4.73
N SER A 17 -13.59 7.66 -3.59
CA SER A 17 -14.33 6.42 -3.30
C SER A 17 -15.84 6.54 -3.53
N GLY A 18 -16.37 7.75 -3.76
CA GLY A 18 -17.75 8.00 -4.18
C GLY A 18 -17.94 8.53 -5.61
N VAL A 19 -16.86 8.76 -6.38
CA VAL A 19 -16.91 9.34 -7.74
C VAL A 19 -16.61 8.29 -8.81
N LEU A 20 -15.69 7.36 -8.57
CA LEU A 20 -15.34 6.30 -9.52
C LEU A 20 -16.21 5.04 -9.31
N SER A 21 -16.48 4.35 -10.40
CA SER A 21 -17.23 3.10 -10.51
C SER A 21 -16.46 2.08 -11.35
N PRO A 22 -16.74 0.78 -11.24
CA PRO A 22 -16.02 -0.26 -11.98
C PRO A 22 -16.55 -0.38 -13.43
N ASP A 23 -16.52 0.73 -14.17
CA ASP A 23 -17.00 0.83 -15.55
C ASP A 23 -16.00 1.54 -16.47
N ALA A 24 -16.27 1.47 -17.78
CA ALA A 24 -15.41 2.05 -18.80
C ALA A 24 -15.33 3.58 -18.74
N GLU A 25 -16.40 4.26 -18.31
CA GLU A 25 -16.44 5.71 -18.21
C GLU A 25 -15.51 6.21 -17.10
N SER A 26 -15.58 5.59 -15.93
CA SER A 26 -14.67 5.87 -14.81
C SER A 26 -13.24 5.49 -15.13
N PHE A 27 -12.99 4.37 -15.81
CA PHE A 27 -11.64 4.00 -16.27
C PHE A 27 -11.05 5.05 -17.20
N GLN A 28 -11.83 5.54 -18.17
CA GLN A 28 -11.38 6.58 -19.08
C GLN A 28 -11.14 7.90 -18.35
N ARG A 29 -12.13 8.39 -17.59
CA ARG A 29 -12.05 9.64 -16.83
C ARG A 29 -10.89 9.65 -15.85
N PHE A 30 -10.61 8.52 -15.21
CA PHE A 30 -9.45 8.41 -14.33
C PHE A 30 -8.15 8.71 -15.07
N HIS A 31 -7.95 8.13 -16.25
CA HIS A 31 -6.71 8.29 -17.01
C HIS A 31 -6.64 9.60 -17.81
N THR A 32 -7.77 10.23 -18.17
CA THR A 32 -7.78 11.46 -18.96
C THR A 32 -7.92 12.74 -18.14
N GLU A 33 -8.47 12.66 -16.92
CA GLU A 33 -8.78 13.84 -16.10
C GLU A 33 -8.20 13.73 -14.69
N VAL A 34 -8.58 12.69 -13.95
CA VAL A 34 -8.27 12.57 -12.51
C VAL A 34 -6.77 12.41 -12.28
N LEU A 35 -6.18 11.39 -12.89
CA LEU A 35 -4.77 11.07 -12.71
C LEU A 35 -3.85 12.14 -13.31
N PRO A 36 -4.10 12.68 -14.52
CA PRO A 36 -3.38 13.86 -15.00
C PRO A 36 -3.42 15.05 -14.05
N GLY A 37 -4.58 15.34 -13.44
CA GLY A 37 -4.72 16.40 -12.45
C GLY A 37 -3.84 16.17 -11.21
N ARG A 38 -3.79 14.92 -10.72
CA ARG A 38 -2.92 14.52 -9.59
C ARG A 38 -1.44 14.62 -9.95
N ILE A 39 -1.06 14.15 -11.14
CA ILE A 39 0.31 14.26 -11.66
C ILE A 39 0.74 15.73 -11.72
N ALA A 40 -0.10 16.61 -12.27
CA ALA A 40 0.15 18.05 -12.32
C ALA A 40 0.22 18.70 -10.93
N ALA A 41 -0.47 18.15 -9.94
CA ALA A 41 -0.39 18.57 -8.54
C ALA A 41 0.87 18.05 -7.80
N GLY A 42 1.68 17.19 -8.45
CA GLY A 42 2.99 16.77 -7.96
C GLY A 42 3.14 15.27 -7.69
N THR A 43 2.08 14.46 -7.85
CA THR A 43 2.18 13.01 -7.58
C THR A 43 3.09 12.27 -8.56
N GLY A 44 3.23 12.77 -9.79
CA GLY A 44 4.15 12.21 -10.78
C GLY A 44 5.61 12.34 -10.36
N ALA A 45 6.01 13.50 -9.85
CA ALA A 45 7.35 13.72 -9.33
C ALA A 45 7.60 12.91 -8.05
N LEU A 46 6.59 12.80 -7.18
CA LEU A 46 6.67 11.99 -5.96
C LEU A 46 6.95 10.51 -6.25
N ALA A 47 6.40 9.97 -7.33
CA ALA A 47 6.56 8.57 -7.72
C ALA A 47 7.77 8.30 -8.62
N HIS A 48 8.27 9.31 -9.35
CA HIS A 48 9.24 9.16 -10.43
C HIS A 48 10.51 8.42 -10.02
N ASP A 49 11.19 8.87 -8.96
CA ASP A 49 12.52 8.36 -8.61
C ASP A 49 12.44 6.88 -8.23
N TYR A 50 11.42 6.50 -7.47
CA TYR A 50 11.17 5.10 -7.10
C TYR A 50 10.77 4.22 -8.30
N LEU A 51 10.11 4.78 -9.31
CA LEU A 51 9.64 4.02 -10.47
C LEU A 51 10.65 3.96 -11.62
N SER A 52 11.65 4.85 -11.64
CA SER A 52 12.61 4.97 -12.74
C SER A 52 13.39 3.69 -13.00
N ASP A 53 13.69 2.90 -11.96
CA ASP A 53 14.36 1.60 -12.08
C ASP A 53 13.39 0.45 -12.44
N LYS A 54 12.08 0.68 -12.37
CA LYS A 54 11.02 -0.32 -12.60
C LYS A 54 10.46 -0.29 -14.01
N GLY A 55 10.90 0.60 -14.89
CA GLY A 55 10.38 0.68 -16.26
C GLY A 55 8.87 0.97 -16.30
N ALA A 56 8.25 0.88 -17.48
CA ALA A 56 6.86 1.25 -17.70
C ALA A 56 5.87 0.10 -17.38
N LEU A 57 4.80 0.42 -16.66
CA LEU A 57 3.70 -0.52 -16.32
C LEU A 57 2.45 -0.16 -17.14
N ALA A 58 1.89 -1.12 -17.88
CA ALA A 58 0.57 -1.01 -18.46
C ALA A 58 -0.49 -1.72 -17.62
N VAL A 59 -1.61 -1.05 -17.40
CA VAL A 59 -2.84 -1.64 -16.86
C VAL A 59 -3.79 -1.87 -18.04
N ARG A 60 -4.14 -3.14 -18.28
CA ARG A 60 -5.11 -3.56 -19.28
C ARG A 60 -6.40 -3.98 -18.60
N THR A 61 -7.51 -3.46 -19.09
CA THR A 61 -8.87 -3.85 -18.69
C THR A 61 -9.72 -4.14 -19.93
N PRO A 62 -10.94 -4.67 -19.78
CA PRO A 62 -11.89 -4.76 -20.90
C PRO A 62 -12.27 -3.41 -21.52
N ALA A 63 -12.07 -2.30 -20.81
CA ALA A 63 -12.37 -0.94 -21.30
C ALA A 63 -11.21 -0.32 -22.10
N GLY A 64 -10.02 -0.93 -22.09
CA GLY A 64 -8.84 -0.41 -22.75
C GLY A 64 -7.58 -0.61 -21.92
N SER A 65 -6.48 -0.02 -22.36
CA SER A 65 -5.21 -0.06 -21.63
C SER A 65 -4.53 1.30 -21.56
N TRP A 66 -3.79 1.51 -20.49
CA TRP A 66 -2.98 2.70 -20.26
C TRP A 66 -1.63 2.30 -19.68
N THR A 67 -0.56 2.90 -20.18
CA THR A 67 0.81 2.74 -19.70
C THR A 67 1.26 3.93 -18.88
N TYR A 68 1.84 3.66 -17.72
CA TYR A 68 2.47 4.63 -16.82
C TYR A 68 3.97 4.59 -17.07
N VAL A 69 4.52 5.68 -17.62
CA VAL A 69 5.91 5.77 -18.07
C VAL A 69 6.67 6.78 -17.20
N PRO A 70 7.56 6.34 -16.30
CA PRO A 70 8.47 7.25 -15.58
C PRO A 70 9.41 7.93 -16.58
N VAL A 71 9.31 9.26 -16.70
CA VAL A 71 10.07 10.04 -17.68
C VAL A 71 10.12 11.52 -17.26
N ASP A 72 11.24 12.18 -17.55
CA ASP A 72 11.42 13.63 -17.35
C ASP A 72 11.11 14.11 -15.91
N GLY A 73 11.45 13.32 -14.89
CA GLY A 73 11.19 13.68 -13.49
C GLY A 73 9.72 13.55 -13.07
N SER A 74 8.88 12.86 -13.86
CA SER A 74 7.46 12.64 -13.59
C SER A 74 6.99 11.30 -14.17
N VAL A 75 5.68 11.06 -14.16
CA VAL A 75 5.06 9.89 -14.82
C VAL A 75 4.15 10.39 -15.95
N ARG A 76 4.41 9.93 -17.17
CA ARG A 76 3.58 10.19 -18.35
C ARG A 76 2.59 9.05 -18.55
N LEU A 77 1.33 9.40 -18.82
CA LEU A 77 0.30 8.45 -19.22
C LEU A 77 0.28 8.32 -20.74
N VAL A 78 0.28 7.08 -21.23
CA VAL A 78 0.19 6.76 -22.65
C VAL A 78 -0.93 5.76 -22.84
N GLU A 79 -1.89 6.08 -23.71
CA GLU A 79 -2.95 5.13 -24.05
C GLU A 79 -2.36 3.93 -24.81
N GLY A 80 -2.85 2.73 -24.49
CA GLY A 80 -2.31 1.47 -24.99
C GLY A 80 -1.20 0.90 -24.10
N GLU A 81 -0.52 -0.12 -24.62
CA GLU A 81 0.49 -0.92 -23.90
C GLU A 81 1.82 -1.05 -24.68
N ASN A 82 1.95 -0.38 -25.82
CA ASN A 82 3.09 -0.54 -26.73
C ASN A 82 4.43 -0.11 -26.11
N SER A 83 4.39 0.77 -25.11
CA SER A 83 5.57 1.26 -24.39
C SER A 83 5.81 0.54 -23.06
N ALA A 84 5.10 -0.55 -22.78
CA ALA A 84 5.15 -1.22 -21.49
C ALA A 84 6.29 -2.23 -21.40
N ASP A 85 6.97 -2.26 -20.25
CA ASP A 85 7.91 -3.32 -19.87
C ASP A 85 7.19 -4.47 -19.14
N VAL A 86 6.04 -4.17 -18.54
CA VAL A 86 5.14 -5.14 -17.92
C VAL A 86 3.68 -4.74 -18.18
N VAL A 87 2.85 -5.71 -18.54
CA VAL A 87 1.40 -5.53 -18.72
C VAL A 87 0.70 -6.34 -17.65
N VAL A 88 -0.13 -5.69 -16.83
CA VAL A 88 -1.05 -6.35 -15.91
C VAL A 88 -2.47 -6.30 -16.48
N SER A 89 -3.13 -7.45 -16.56
CA SER A 89 -4.52 -7.58 -16.99
C SER A 89 -5.42 -7.78 -15.78
N VAL A 90 -6.38 -6.87 -15.61
CA VAL A 90 -7.34 -6.87 -14.50
C VAL A 90 -8.76 -6.60 -14.99
N GLY A 91 -9.75 -7.08 -14.24
CA GLY A 91 -11.14 -6.64 -14.41
C GLY A 91 -11.34 -5.21 -13.90
N LEU A 92 -12.46 -4.58 -14.25
CA LEU A 92 -12.77 -3.20 -13.82
C LEU A 92 -12.94 -3.08 -12.29
N GLU A 93 -13.45 -4.12 -11.62
CA GLU A 93 -13.53 -4.18 -10.15
C GLU A 93 -12.13 -4.17 -9.51
N ALA A 94 -11.22 -4.99 -10.01
CA ALA A 94 -9.83 -5.04 -9.52
C ALA A 94 -9.05 -3.76 -9.86
N TRP A 95 -9.31 -3.16 -11.02
CA TRP A 95 -8.78 -1.83 -11.34
C TRP A 95 -9.28 -0.77 -10.36
N LEU A 96 -10.59 -0.74 -10.06
CA LEU A 96 -11.14 0.20 -9.09
C LEU A 96 -10.52 -0.01 -7.71
N GLY A 97 -10.32 -1.28 -7.30
CA GLY A 97 -9.59 -1.62 -6.08
C GLY A 97 -8.19 -1.03 -6.03
N LEU A 98 -7.39 -1.16 -7.10
CA LEU A 98 -6.07 -0.52 -7.19
C LEU A 98 -6.15 1.01 -7.17
N ALA A 99 -7.07 1.60 -7.94
CA ALA A 99 -7.22 3.05 -8.09
C ALA A 99 -7.76 3.74 -6.82
N SER A 100 -8.35 2.96 -5.90
CA SER A 100 -8.90 3.41 -4.62
C SER A 100 -8.10 2.96 -3.39
N ASP A 101 -6.95 2.30 -3.60
CA ASP A 101 -6.10 1.71 -2.55
C ASP A 101 -6.83 0.69 -1.65
N LEU A 102 -7.82 -0.01 -2.21
CA LEU A 102 -8.54 -1.11 -1.55
C LEU A 102 -7.98 -2.49 -1.88
N ASP A 103 -7.30 -2.62 -3.02
CA ASP A 103 -6.60 -3.84 -3.43
C ASP A 103 -5.10 -3.57 -3.61
N THR A 104 -4.28 -4.58 -3.31
CA THR A 104 -2.81 -4.54 -3.45
C THR A 104 -2.36 -5.41 -4.62
N ALA A 105 -1.17 -5.13 -5.18
CA ALA A 105 -0.65 -5.93 -6.29
C ALA A 105 -0.44 -7.41 -5.91
N PRO A 106 0.15 -7.74 -4.73
CA PRO A 106 0.21 -9.12 -4.25
C PRO A 106 -1.17 -9.74 -4.03
N GLY A 107 -2.10 -8.99 -3.42
CA GLY A 107 -3.46 -9.47 -3.16
C GLY A 107 -4.16 -9.90 -4.45
N LEU A 108 -4.08 -9.08 -5.51
CA LEU A 108 -4.69 -9.41 -6.79
C LEU A 108 -4.03 -10.60 -7.49
N LEU A 109 -2.70 -10.74 -7.41
CA LEU A 109 -2.00 -11.88 -7.99
C LEU A 109 -2.29 -13.19 -7.25
N TYR A 110 -2.27 -13.17 -5.92
CA TYR A 110 -2.47 -14.39 -5.11
C TYR A 110 -3.92 -14.89 -5.13
N THR A 111 -4.88 -14.04 -5.50
CA THR A 111 -6.29 -14.43 -5.65
C THR A 111 -6.73 -14.55 -7.11
N ASP A 112 -5.80 -14.64 -8.07
CA ASP A 112 -6.08 -14.74 -9.51
C ASP A 112 -6.98 -13.63 -10.09
N ARG A 113 -7.03 -12.46 -9.42
CA ARG A 113 -7.79 -11.27 -9.86
C ARG A 113 -6.98 -10.36 -10.79
N ALA A 114 -5.68 -10.62 -10.92
CA ALA A 114 -4.78 -10.04 -11.91
C ALA A 114 -3.96 -11.14 -12.59
N THR A 115 -3.67 -10.96 -13.88
CA THR A 115 -2.68 -11.77 -14.60
C THR A 115 -1.63 -10.87 -15.24
N VAL A 116 -0.44 -11.40 -15.51
CA VAL A 116 0.66 -10.65 -16.15
C VAL A 116 0.97 -11.31 -17.49
N PRO A 117 0.26 -10.93 -18.58
CA PRO A 117 0.46 -11.51 -19.90
C PRO A 117 1.82 -11.16 -20.54
N PHE A 118 2.50 -10.12 -20.06
CA PHE A 118 3.80 -9.68 -20.56
C PHE A 118 4.65 -9.09 -19.43
N GLY A 119 5.95 -9.40 -19.41
CA GLY A 119 6.90 -8.93 -18.40
C GLY A 119 6.98 -9.82 -17.16
N ASP A 120 7.65 -9.31 -16.12
CA ASP A 120 7.89 -10.00 -14.86
C ASP A 120 6.82 -9.62 -13.80
N PRO A 121 6.05 -10.58 -13.24
CA PRO A 121 5.09 -10.31 -12.17
C PRO A 121 5.69 -9.64 -10.93
N LEU A 122 6.96 -9.88 -10.60
CA LEU A 122 7.63 -9.21 -9.48
C LEU A 122 7.72 -7.69 -9.72
N ARG A 123 7.78 -7.27 -10.99
CA ARG A 123 7.78 -5.85 -11.37
C ARG A 123 6.45 -5.19 -11.03
N PHE A 124 5.33 -5.85 -11.31
CA PHE A 124 4.00 -5.35 -10.92
C PHE A 124 3.86 -5.23 -9.39
N MET A 125 4.35 -6.23 -8.63
CA MET A 125 4.37 -6.13 -7.17
C MET A 125 5.25 -4.97 -6.68
N GLY A 126 6.43 -4.80 -7.26
CA GLY A 126 7.34 -3.70 -6.94
C GLY A 126 6.79 -2.31 -7.28
N TRP A 127 5.79 -2.22 -8.16
CA TRP A 127 5.14 -0.96 -8.54
C TRP A 127 4.17 -0.42 -7.47
N GLU A 128 3.77 -1.22 -6.49
CA GLU A 128 2.73 -0.85 -5.51
C GLU A 128 3.01 0.46 -4.75
N PRO A 129 4.22 0.70 -4.18
CA PRO A 129 4.51 1.99 -3.54
C PRO A 129 4.41 3.15 -4.52
N GLY A 130 4.85 2.97 -5.76
CA GLY A 130 4.77 3.97 -6.81
C GLY A 130 3.33 4.26 -7.24
N LEU A 131 2.45 3.25 -7.29
CA LEU A 131 1.01 3.46 -7.54
C LEU A 131 0.37 4.28 -6.43
N ARG A 132 0.66 3.99 -5.16
CA ARG A 132 0.17 4.78 -4.01
C ARG A 132 0.67 6.22 -4.04
N ALA A 133 1.93 6.44 -4.36
CA ALA A 133 2.48 7.79 -4.55
C ALA A 133 1.79 8.52 -5.70
N LEU A 134 1.66 7.85 -6.84
CA LEU A 134 1.11 8.42 -8.07
C LEU A 134 -0.40 8.72 -7.95
N PHE A 135 -1.17 7.81 -7.35
CA PHE A 135 -2.62 7.90 -7.27
C PHE A 135 -3.09 8.66 -6.02
N HIS A 136 -2.41 8.51 -4.89
CA HIS A 136 -2.90 9.00 -3.60
C HIS A 136 -1.96 10.00 -2.92
N GLY A 137 -0.87 10.39 -3.58
CA GLY A 137 0.10 11.32 -3.00
C GLY A 137 0.78 10.78 -1.74
N LEU A 138 0.75 9.46 -1.53
CA LEU A 138 1.39 8.80 -0.40
C LEU A 138 2.89 8.72 -0.66
N PRO A 139 3.75 9.38 0.14
CA PRO A 139 5.18 9.36 -0.08
C PRO A 139 5.74 7.93 -0.03
N ILE A 140 6.75 7.67 -0.84
CA ILE A 140 7.52 6.44 -0.75
C ILE A 140 8.24 6.42 0.60
N PHE A 141 8.07 5.34 1.35
CA PHE A 141 8.76 5.17 2.62
C PHE A 141 10.25 5.00 2.39
N ASP A 142 11.06 5.85 3.03
CA ASP A 142 12.49 5.71 3.13
C ASP A 142 12.86 5.60 4.62
N PRO A 143 13.43 4.47 5.07
CA PRO A 143 13.81 4.29 6.47
C PRO A 143 14.90 5.26 6.93
N GLU A 144 15.75 5.77 6.03
CA GLU A 144 16.83 6.70 6.38
C GLU A 144 16.31 8.12 6.65
N ASP A 145 15.18 8.48 6.04
CA ASP A 145 14.51 9.78 6.21
C ASP A 145 13.40 9.76 7.30
N ALA A 146 13.14 8.59 7.91
CA ALA A 146 12.08 8.43 8.89
C ALA A 146 12.37 9.17 10.21
N ASP A 147 11.81 10.38 10.36
CA ASP A 147 11.94 11.22 11.56
C ASP A 147 10.66 11.15 12.42
N LEU A 148 10.47 10.04 13.13
CA LEU A 148 9.37 9.87 14.07
C LEU A 148 9.65 10.65 15.35
N ARG A 149 8.76 11.58 15.71
CA ARG A 149 8.92 12.45 16.89
C ARG A 149 7.76 12.34 17.86
N ASP A 150 8.08 12.41 19.16
CA ASP A 150 7.09 12.54 20.21
C ASP A 150 6.57 13.99 20.30
N VAL A 151 5.57 14.24 21.15
CA VAL A 151 4.88 15.52 21.32
C VAL A 151 5.81 16.66 21.75
N ASP A 152 6.91 16.34 22.43
CA ASP A 152 7.95 17.27 22.86
C ASP A 152 9.04 17.50 21.79
N GLY A 153 8.94 16.83 20.65
CA GLY A 153 9.88 16.93 19.53
C GLY A 153 11.12 16.04 19.65
N SER A 154 11.24 15.23 20.70
CA SER A 154 12.30 14.21 20.80
C SER A 154 12.05 13.08 19.80
N PRO A 155 13.10 12.33 19.40
CA PRO A 155 12.91 11.09 18.67
C PRO A 155 11.96 10.14 19.44
N LEU A 156 11.02 9.54 18.74
CA LEU A 156 10.10 8.55 19.27
C LEU A 156 10.79 7.19 19.31
N ASP A 157 10.67 6.47 20.43
CA ASP A 157 11.14 5.08 20.56
C ASP A 157 10.07 4.11 20.00
N PRO A 158 10.25 3.53 18.80
CA PRO A 158 9.25 2.65 18.21
C PRO A 158 9.06 1.35 19.02
N THR A 159 10.01 0.97 19.87
CA THR A 159 9.90 -0.26 20.68
C THR A 159 9.06 -0.07 21.94
N ARG A 160 8.54 1.14 22.19
CA ARG A 160 7.71 1.46 23.35
C ARG A 160 6.44 0.60 23.39
N THR A 161 6.20 0.01 24.55
CA THR A 161 5.03 -0.80 24.85
C THR A 161 4.14 -0.11 25.89
N PHE A 162 2.84 -0.29 25.78
CA PHE A 162 1.83 0.30 26.66
C PHE A 162 1.14 -0.79 27.48
N PRO A 163 1.42 -0.91 28.80
CA PRO A 163 0.75 -1.91 29.63
C PRO A 163 -0.76 -1.67 29.70
N PHE A 164 -1.55 -2.72 29.46
CA PHE A 164 -3.02 -2.65 29.43
C PHE A 164 -3.59 -2.04 30.71
N ALA A 165 -3.07 -2.45 31.87
CA ALA A 165 -3.46 -1.94 33.18
C ALA A 165 -3.30 -0.41 33.33
N GLN A 166 -2.42 0.21 32.55
CA GLN A 166 -2.13 1.65 32.60
C GLN A 166 -2.63 2.39 31.35
N LEU A 167 -3.19 1.69 30.37
CA LEU A 167 -3.54 2.27 29.08
C LEU A 167 -4.54 3.43 29.21
N LYS A 168 -5.50 3.32 30.13
CA LYS A 168 -6.46 4.40 30.40
C LYS A 168 -5.77 5.64 30.97
N ALA A 169 -4.80 5.46 31.86
CA ALA A 169 -4.05 6.57 32.46
C ALA A 169 -3.07 7.22 31.47
N THR A 170 -2.60 6.45 30.48
CA THR A 170 -1.63 6.87 29.45
C THR A 170 -2.27 7.08 28.07
N ALA A 171 -3.60 7.22 28.00
CA ALA A 171 -4.34 7.22 26.75
C ALA A 171 -3.92 8.35 25.78
N ALA A 172 -3.56 9.52 26.31
CA ALA A 172 -3.09 10.65 25.50
C ALA A 172 -1.76 10.31 24.80
N ASP A 173 -0.81 9.75 25.56
CA ASP A 173 0.50 9.33 25.04
C ASP A 173 0.34 8.17 24.05
N ALA A 174 -0.49 7.17 24.37
CA ALA A 174 -0.76 6.04 23.49
C ALA A 174 -1.41 6.49 22.18
N ALA A 175 -2.33 7.46 22.24
CA ALA A 175 -2.94 8.04 21.04
C ALA A 175 -1.94 8.88 20.24
N ASN A 176 -1.01 9.58 20.89
CA ASN A 176 0.06 10.28 20.19
C ASN A 176 0.99 9.30 19.48
N PHE A 177 1.44 8.28 20.20
CA PHE A 177 2.28 7.21 19.68
C PHE A 177 1.64 6.54 18.47
N LEU A 178 0.38 6.12 18.57
CA LEU A 178 -0.34 5.47 17.47
C LEU A 178 -0.43 6.36 16.22
N ARG A 179 -0.66 7.68 16.39
CA ARG A 179 -0.71 8.62 15.26
C ARG A 179 0.65 8.80 14.59
N THR A 180 1.74 8.77 15.36
CA THR A 180 3.09 8.96 14.83
C THR A 180 3.67 7.66 14.25
N ALA A 181 3.60 6.56 15.01
CA ALA A 181 4.20 5.27 14.64
C ALA A 181 3.30 4.41 13.75
N GLY A 182 1.99 4.67 13.71
CA GLY A 182 1.01 3.88 12.95
C GLY A 182 0.59 2.56 13.60
N TYR A 183 1.16 2.20 14.76
CA TYR A 183 0.77 1.03 15.55
C TYR A 183 0.87 1.31 17.05
N LEU A 184 0.38 0.36 17.86
CA LEU A 184 0.51 0.38 19.31
C LEU A 184 0.78 -1.05 19.80
N CYS A 185 1.88 -1.26 20.52
CA CYS A 185 2.09 -2.52 21.24
C CYS A 185 1.47 -2.41 22.64
N VAL A 186 0.42 -3.20 22.92
CA VAL A 186 -0.22 -3.25 24.25
C VAL A 186 0.16 -4.55 24.94
N SER A 187 0.78 -4.47 26.11
CA SER A 187 1.20 -5.66 26.87
C SER A 187 0.27 -6.00 28.02
N GLY A 188 0.28 -7.26 28.45
CA GLY A 188 -0.50 -7.72 29.60
C GLY A 188 -2.00 -7.58 29.39
N VAL A 189 -2.47 -7.75 28.15
CA VAL A 189 -3.90 -7.78 27.81
C VAL A 189 -4.55 -9.07 28.35
N PHE A 190 -3.83 -10.19 28.25
CA PHE A 190 -4.21 -11.49 28.78
C PHE A 190 -3.35 -11.85 29.99
N GLY A 191 -3.96 -12.56 30.95
CA GLY A 191 -3.22 -13.19 32.04
C GLY A 191 -2.37 -14.36 31.57
N THR A 192 -1.43 -14.81 32.39
CA THR A 192 -0.60 -16.00 32.09
C THR A 192 -1.46 -17.23 31.85
N ASP A 193 -2.45 -17.46 32.70
CA ASP A 193 -3.32 -18.63 32.62
C ASP A 193 -4.16 -18.64 31.33
N GLU A 194 -4.55 -17.46 30.83
CA GLU A 194 -5.26 -17.33 29.54
C GLU A 194 -4.32 -17.59 28.37
N VAL A 195 -3.08 -17.13 28.44
CA VAL A 195 -2.05 -17.39 27.43
C VAL A 195 -1.71 -18.88 27.38
N ASP A 196 -1.58 -19.53 28.54
CA ASP A 196 -1.30 -20.96 28.64
C ASP A 196 -2.39 -21.78 27.94
N VAL A 197 -3.67 -21.44 28.16
CA VAL A 197 -4.79 -22.09 27.44
C VAL A 197 -4.71 -21.87 25.93
N MET A 198 -4.37 -20.66 25.47
CA MET A 198 -4.22 -20.39 24.03
C MET A 198 -3.05 -21.16 23.41
N LEU A 199 -1.97 -21.35 24.17
CA LEU A 199 -0.81 -22.12 23.74
C LEU A 199 -1.12 -23.62 23.70
N ASP A 200 -1.80 -24.16 24.71
CA ASP A 200 -2.27 -25.54 24.72
C ASP A 200 -3.17 -25.83 23.50
N ASP A 201 -4.11 -24.92 23.19
CA ASP A 201 -4.95 -25.03 21.99
C ASP A 201 -4.12 -24.95 20.69
N ALA A 202 -3.11 -24.08 20.65
CA ALA A 202 -2.22 -23.96 19.50
C ALA A 202 -1.35 -25.22 19.28
N GLU A 203 -0.91 -25.88 20.35
CA GLU A 203 -0.19 -27.16 20.28
C GLU A 203 -1.07 -28.27 19.70
N ILE A 204 -2.35 -28.34 20.12
CA ILE A 204 -3.31 -29.29 19.54
C ILE A 204 -3.47 -29.05 18.03
N LEU A 205 -3.64 -27.79 17.61
CA LEU A 205 -3.76 -27.42 16.19
C LEU A 205 -2.47 -27.74 15.41
N ALA A 206 -1.31 -27.55 16.02
CA ALA A 206 -0.03 -27.88 15.41
C ALA A 206 0.14 -29.39 15.19
N ASP A 207 -0.30 -30.23 16.13
CA ASP A 207 -0.30 -31.69 16.01
C ASP A 207 -1.26 -32.21 14.92
N GLU A 208 -2.36 -31.50 14.69
CA GLU A 208 -3.36 -31.85 13.68
C GLU A 208 -2.98 -31.37 12.27
N ALA A 209 -2.11 -30.36 12.16
CA ALA A 209 -1.72 -29.75 10.90
C ALA A 209 -1.09 -30.77 9.94
N ARG A 210 -1.51 -30.73 8.66
CA ARG A 210 -0.93 -31.58 7.60
C ARG A 210 -0.46 -30.77 6.39
N PRO A 211 0.64 -31.16 5.74
CA PRO A 211 1.04 -30.57 4.47
C PRO A 211 -0.10 -30.59 3.45
N GLY A 212 -0.49 -29.42 2.97
CA GLY A 212 -1.57 -29.26 1.98
C GLY A 212 -2.99 -29.27 2.55
N ASP A 213 -3.18 -29.14 3.87
CA ASP A 213 -4.50 -29.01 4.51
C ASP A 213 -5.22 -27.68 4.22
N MET A 214 -4.54 -26.72 3.59
CA MET A 214 -5.02 -25.37 3.26
C MET A 214 -5.41 -24.50 4.48
N THR A 215 -5.13 -24.97 5.69
CA THR A 215 -5.40 -24.26 6.96
C THR A 215 -4.13 -24.00 7.76
N SER A 216 -3.01 -24.62 7.38
CA SER A 216 -1.73 -24.55 8.07
C SER A 216 -0.61 -24.13 7.12
N TRP A 217 0.31 -23.29 7.62
CA TRP A 217 1.47 -22.80 6.86
C TRP A 217 2.74 -23.55 7.29
N TRP A 218 3.53 -23.99 6.30
CA TRP A 218 4.74 -24.78 6.54
C TRP A 218 5.98 -23.94 6.22
N GLY A 219 6.87 -23.79 7.19
CA GLY A 219 8.23 -23.31 6.95
C GLY A 219 9.08 -24.43 6.33
N ARG A 220 10.06 -24.08 5.49
CA ARG A 220 11.15 -25.00 5.17
C ARG A 220 12.30 -24.68 6.11
N ASP A 221 12.87 -25.70 6.73
CA ASP A 221 14.17 -25.55 7.37
C ASP A 221 15.18 -25.16 6.28
N GLY A 222 15.87 -24.04 6.50
CA GLY A 222 16.99 -23.58 5.68
C GLY A 222 18.29 -24.21 6.13
#